data_AF-A0AB40APM0-F1
#
_entry.id   AF-A0AB40APM0-F1
#
_cell.length_a   1.000
_cell.length_b   1.000
_cell.length_c   1.000
_cell.angle_alpha   90.00
_cell.angle_beta   90.00
_cell.angle_gamma   90.00
#
_symmetry.space_group_name_H-M   'P 1'
#
loop_
_entity.id
_entity.type
_entity.pdbx_description
1 polymer ?
#
loop_
_entity_poly.entity_id
_entity_poly.type
_entity_poly.pdbx_seq_one_letter_code
_entity_poly.pdbx_strand_id
1 'polypeptide(L)'
;MLDLVKLCLAPCCSCLQSPVVREDMSYVFCTKEKLDRLESAMKDLMTKKHGIDRELNLPENRGKQPTDELQLWLHKVGEKGEKVTQLLDEYSKICCVTGPCCLNCISRYSISRRAINLLNEITQLKGEQSKVSFIEQHPPKPVPESHRIVGQKNSSNVDIARSYLADERVGIIGIWGMGGVGKTTLLKKIRQSLSGDANMGFNHVLFIEASKDIQPEELRKQILKG
;
A
#
# COMPACT_ATOMS: atom_id res chain seq x y z
N MET A 1 -25.93 42.83 28.34
CA MET A 1 -25.74 42.02 27.11
C MET A 1 -25.40 42.87 25.86
N LEU A 2 -25.19 44.20 26.02
CA LEU A 2 -24.82 45.13 24.93
C LEU A 2 -23.36 45.64 25.02
N ASP A 3 -22.63 45.32 26.10
CA ASP A 3 -21.23 45.76 26.27
C ASP A 3 -20.18 44.78 25.73
N LEU A 4 -20.58 43.52 25.43
CA LEU A 4 -19.70 42.54 24.79
C LEU A 4 -19.55 42.75 23.28
N VAL A 5 -20.48 43.48 22.65
CA VAL A 5 -20.49 43.71 21.20
C VAL A 5 -19.63 44.91 20.80
N LYS A 6 -19.42 45.88 21.71
CA LYS A 6 -18.54 47.04 21.45
C LYS A 6 -17.04 46.69 21.45
N LEU A 7 -16.65 45.51 21.91
CA LEU A 7 -15.25 45.06 21.92
C LEU A 7 -14.80 44.42 20.59
N CYS A 8 -15.69 44.28 19.60
CA CYS A 8 -15.39 43.58 18.35
C CYS A 8 -15.06 44.49 17.15
N LEU A 9 -14.94 45.82 17.34
CA LEU A 9 -14.80 46.76 16.21
C LEU A 9 -13.71 47.82 16.46
N ALA A 10 -12.44 47.41 16.52
CA ALA A 10 -11.24 48.13 16.04
C ALA A 10 -9.96 47.29 16.36
N PRO A 11 -8.88 47.44 15.58
CA PRO A 11 -8.19 46.33 14.92
C PRO A 11 -7.12 45.64 15.79
N CYS A 12 -6.71 44.44 15.36
CA CYS A 12 -5.36 43.90 15.57
C CYS A 12 -4.78 43.85 17.01
N CYS A 13 -4.63 42.62 17.51
CA CYS A 13 -3.43 42.17 18.22
C CYS A 13 -3.06 42.67 19.64
N SER A 14 -3.80 43.57 20.32
CA SER A 14 -3.38 44.04 21.66
C SER A 14 -4.19 43.55 22.87
N CYS A 15 -5.37 42.94 22.70
CA CYS A 15 -6.19 42.45 23.83
C CYS A 15 -5.74 41.08 24.39
N LEU A 16 -4.67 40.49 23.87
CA LEU A 16 -4.22 39.12 24.17
C LEU A 16 -3.34 39.01 25.43
N GLN A 17 -3.54 39.78 26.51
CA GLN A 17 -2.60 39.80 27.64
C GLN A 17 -3.03 39.00 28.89
N SER A 18 -4.22 38.37 28.92
CA SER A 18 -4.62 37.47 30.01
C SER A 18 -4.50 35.99 29.61
N PRO A 19 -3.79 35.12 30.38
CA PRO A 19 -3.52 33.74 29.99
C PRO A 19 -4.75 32.82 29.94
N VAL A 20 -5.79 33.08 30.74
CA VAL A 20 -6.96 32.19 30.86
C VAL A 20 -8.02 32.44 29.77
N VAL A 21 -8.13 33.68 29.27
CA VAL A 21 -9.08 34.03 28.19
C VAL A 21 -8.50 33.72 26.79
N ARG A 22 -7.20 33.37 26.72
CA ARG A 22 -6.47 33.13 25.46
C ARG A 22 -6.86 31.84 24.77
N GLU A 23 -7.07 30.74 25.48
CA GLU A 23 -7.28 29.44 24.85
C GLU A 23 -8.63 29.40 24.11
N ASP A 24 -9.73 29.74 24.78
CA ASP A 24 -11.09 29.70 24.20
C ASP A 24 -11.31 30.75 23.09
N MET A 25 -10.77 31.96 23.26
CA MET A 25 -10.85 32.98 22.20
C MET A 25 -10.02 32.60 20.96
N SER A 26 -8.92 31.86 21.12
CA SER A 26 -8.11 31.42 19.97
C SER A 26 -8.91 30.52 19.02
N TYR A 27 -9.88 29.75 19.51
CA TYR A 27 -10.72 28.90 18.67
C TYR A 27 -11.64 29.72 17.75
N VAL A 28 -12.02 30.93 18.17
CA VAL A 28 -12.92 31.81 17.41
C VAL A 28 -12.16 32.76 16.48
N PHE A 29 -11.04 33.32 16.94
CA PHE A 29 -10.33 34.37 16.20
C PHE A 29 -9.18 33.84 15.33
N CYS A 30 -8.58 32.71 15.67
CA CYS A 30 -7.48 32.10 14.92
C CYS A 30 -7.91 30.85 14.14
N THR A 31 -9.21 30.72 13.79
CA THR A 31 -9.72 29.56 13.04
C THR A 31 -9.02 29.41 11.69
N LYS A 32 -8.77 30.52 10.98
CA LYS A 32 -8.08 30.51 9.68
C LYS A 32 -6.67 29.91 9.78
N GLU A 33 -5.85 30.41 10.71
CA GLU A 33 -4.49 29.91 10.92
C GLU A 33 -4.47 28.41 11.24
N LYS A 34 -5.43 27.93 12.03
CA LYS A 34 -5.55 26.49 12.35
C LYS A 34 -5.93 25.66 11.12
N LEU A 35 -6.81 26.19 10.26
CA LEU A 35 -7.17 25.55 8.99
C LEU A 35 -6.00 25.55 8.00
N ASP A 36 -5.25 26.65 7.88
CA ASP A 36 -4.06 26.75 7.03
C ASP A 36 -3.00 25.71 7.47
N ARG A 37 -2.80 25.56 8.79
CA ARG A 37 -1.90 24.53 9.35
C ARG A 37 -2.40 23.12 9.06
N LEU A 38 -3.71 22.87 9.19
CA LEU A 38 -4.33 21.58 8.88
C LEU A 38 -4.17 21.23 7.41
N GLU A 39 -4.49 22.17 6.52
CA GLU A 39 -4.37 22.00 5.07
C GLU A 39 -2.93 21.69 4.66
N SER A 40 -1.96 22.45 5.19
CA SER A 40 -0.54 22.20 4.93
C SER A 40 -0.11 20.81 5.39
N ALA A 41 -0.49 20.40 6.62
CA ALA A 41 -0.15 19.08 7.13
C ALA A 41 -0.78 17.95 6.30
N MET A 42 -2.03 18.15 5.84
CA MET A 42 -2.71 17.20 4.97
C MET A 42 -2.04 17.10 3.59
N LYS A 43 -1.65 18.23 3.01
CA LYS A 43 -0.96 18.29 1.71
C LYS A 43 0.38 17.56 1.73
N ASP A 44 1.16 17.71 2.80
CA ASP A 44 2.39 16.94 3.02
C ASP A 44 2.11 15.43 3.02
N LEU A 45 1.06 15.00 3.74
CA LEU A 45 0.71 13.60 3.88
C LEU A 45 0.19 12.99 2.56
N MET A 46 -0.61 13.74 1.80
CA MET A 46 -1.04 13.35 0.46
C MET A 46 0.12 13.24 -0.52
N THR A 47 1.10 14.15 -0.43
CA THR A 47 2.31 14.08 -1.26
C THR A 47 3.07 12.78 -1.01
N LYS A 48 3.19 12.38 0.26
CA LYS A 48 3.78 11.11 0.65
C LYS A 48 2.98 9.91 0.14
N LYS A 49 1.65 9.93 0.29
CA LYS A 49 0.75 8.90 -0.26
C LYS A 49 0.97 8.74 -1.77
N HIS A 50 0.96 9.83 -2.53
CA HIS A 50 1.21 9.77 -3.98
C HIS A 50 2.61 9.26 -4.32
N GLY A 51 3.62 9.55 -3.50
CA GLY A 51 4.96 8.97 -3.64
C GLY A 51 4.93 7.44 -3.53
N ILE A 52 4.26 6.91 -2.50
CA ILE A 52 4.08 5.47 -2.30
C ILE A 52 3.26 4.85 -3.44
N ASP A 53 2.16 5.48 -3.85
CA ASP A 53 1.34 5.00 -4.97
C ASP A 53 2.16 4.94 -6.27
N ARG A 54 3.04 5.92 -6.53
CA ARG A 54 3.95 5.88 -7.68
C ARG A 54 4.96 4.74 -7.56
N GLU A 55 5.52 4.52 -6.38
CA GLU A 55 6.46 3.43 -6.11
C GLU A 55 5.80 2.06 -6.29
N LEU A 56 4.54 1.90 -5.88
CA LEU A 56 3.75 0.68 -6.10
C LEU A 56 3.50 0.38 -7.59
N ASN A 57 3.45 1.42 -8.43
CA ASN A 57 3.21 1.29 -9.87
C ASN A 57 4.50 1.14 -10.69
N LEU A 58 5.69 1.15 -10.06
CA LEU A 58 6.96 0.97 -10.77
C LEU A 58 7.10 -0.44 -11.35
N PRO A 59 7.66 -0.60 -12.57
CA PRO A 59 7.89 -1.90 -13.18
C PRO A 59 8.72 -2.86 -12.32
N GLU A 60 9.71 -2.35 -11.60
CA GLU A 60 10.61 -3.08 -10.72
C GLU A 60 9.90 -3.67 -9.50
N ASN A 61 8.74 -3.09 -9.13
CA ASN A 61 7.92 -3.53 -8.02
C ASN A 61 6.74 -4.41 -8.45
N ARG A 62 6.65 -4.81 -9.74
CA ARG A 62 5.67 -5.81 -10.21
C ARG A 62 5.96 -7.16 -9.53
N GLY A 63 5.24 -7.44 -8.45
CA GLY A 63 5.41 -8.63 -7.60
C GLY A 63 5.56 -8.32 -6.11
N LYS A 64 5.86 -7.06 -5.75
CA LYS A 64 5.79 -6.59 -4.35
C LYS A 64 4.36 -6.21 -4.02
N GLN A 65 3.81 -6.79 -2.97
CA GLN A 65 2.50 -6.43 -2.45
C GLN A 65 2.70 -5.47 -1.25
N PRO A 66 1.93 -4.37 -1.16
CA PRO A 66 1.89 -3.57 0.05
C PRO A 66 1.38 -4.44 1.22
N THR A 67 1.92 -4.23 2.42
CA THR A 67 1.37 -4.91 3.60
C THR A 67 -0.07 -4.44 3.87
N ASP A 68 -0.84 -5.24 4.60
CA ASP A 68 -2.17 -4.86 5.05
C ASP A 68 -2.12 -3.56 5.88
N GLU A 69 -1.07 -3.35 6.68
CA GLU A 69 -0.90 -2.11 7.43
C GLU A 69 -0.67 -0.91 6.50
N LEU A 70 0.10 -1.07 5.42
CA LEU A 70 0.34 -0.02 4.44
C LEU A 70 -0.95 0.32 3.68
N GLN A 71 -1.72 -0.68 3.26
CA GLN A 71 -3.02 -0.46 2.61
C GLN A 71 -3.99 0.29 3.54
N LEU A 72 -4.09 -0.15 4.81
CA LEU A 72 -4.93 0.50 5.81
C LEU A 72 -4.49 1.95 6.04
N TRP A 73 -3.19 2.20 6.08
CA TRP A 73 -2.66 3.56 6.21
C TRP A 73 -3.03 4.44 5.02
N LEU A 74 -2.86 3.97 3.78
CA LEU A 74 -3.22 4.70 2.55
C LEU A 74 -4.72 5.02 2.50
N HIS A 75 -5.56 4.10 2.98
CA HIS A 75 -7.00 4.28 3.11
C HIS A 75 -7.34 5.38 4.13
N LYS A 76 -6.80 5.28 5.36
CA LYS A 76 -7.00 6.30 6.42
C LYS A 76 -6.57 7.69 5.96
N VAL A 77 -5.43 7.79 5.26
CA VAL A 77 -4.98 9.07 4.69
C VAL A 77 -6.00 9.61 3.69
N GLY A 78 -6.58 8.77 2.82
CA GLY A 78 -7.66 9.18 1.91
C GLY A 78 -8.87 9.75 2.66
N GLU A 79 -9.40 9.00 3.63
CA GLU A 79 -10.54 9.43 4.44
C GLU A 79 -10.31 10.76 5.18
N LYS A 80 -9.11 10.97 5.73
CA LYS A 80 -8.80 12.25 6.41
C LYS A 80 -8.74 13.40 5.40
N GLY A 81 -8.27 13.16 4.18
CA GLY A 81 -8.24 14.16 3.11
C GLY A 81 -9.63 14.66 2.73
N GLU A 82 -10.60 13.76 2.62
CA GLU A 82 -12.00 14.11 2.38
C GLU A 82 -12.57 14.95 3.53
N LYS A 83 -12.32 14.55 4.78
CA LYS A 83 -12.76 15.28 5.98
C LYS A 83 -12.15 16.69 6.07
N VAL A 84 -10.88 16.85 5.70
CA VAL A 84 -10.23 18.17 5.63
C VAL A 84 -10.87 19.04 4.55
N THR A 85 -11.09 18.48 3.36
CA THR A 85 -11.74 19.19 2.24
C THR A 85 -13.14 19.67 2.61
N GLN A 86 -13.94 18.79 3.23
CA GLN A 86 -15.27 19.13 3.73
C GLN A 86 -15.22 20.28 4.75
N LEU A 87 -14.27 20.23 5.70
CA LEU A 87 -14.15 21.27 6.73
C LEU A 87 -13.74 22.63 6.15
N LEU A 88 -12.86 22.66 5.14
CA LEU A 88 -12.47 23.88 4.44
C LEU A 88 -13.65 24.48 3.65
N ASP A 89 -14.44 23.64 2.98
CA ASP A 89 -15.66 24.06 2.29
C ASP A 89 -16.70 24.64 3.27
N GLU A 90 -16.95 23.97 4.41
CA GLU A 90 -17.80 24.48 5.49
C GLU A 90 -17.34 25.86 5.98
N TYR A 91 -16.03 26.05 6.19
CA TYR A 91 -15.47 27.34 6.61
C TYR A 91 -15.65 28.44 5.55
N SER A 92 -15.43 28.11 4.27
CA SER A 92 -15.61 29.06 3.17
C SER A 92 -17.03 29.62 3.11
N LYS A 93 -18.04 28.75 3.29
CA LYS A 93 -19.47 29.14 3.30
C LYS A 93 -19.81 30.09 4.43
N ILE A 94 -19.18 29.94 5.60
CA ILE A 94 -19.40 30.83 6.75
C ILE A 94 -18.69 32.18 6.57
N CYS A 95 -17.56 32.20 5.86
CA CYS A 95 -16.80 33.42 5.57
C CYS A 95 -17.37 34.23 4.39
N CYS A 96 -18.08 33.61 3.44
CA CYS A 96 -18.54 34.29 2.22
C CYS A 96 -19.94 34.92 2.31
N VAL A 97 -20.78 34.54 3.29
CA VAL A 97 -22.20 34.97 3.32
C VAL A 97 -22.43 36.31 4.05
N THR A 98 -21.45 36.83 4.79
CA THR A 98 -21.60 38.10 5.54
C THR A 98 -20.32 38.93 5.41
N GLY A 99 -20.49 40.22 5.07
CA GLY A 99 -19.42 41.22 4.98
C GLY A 99 -18.60 41.42 6.28
N PRO A 100 -17.80 42.50 6.39
CA PRO A 100 -16.43 42.51 6.95
C PRO A 100 -16.19 42.07 8.41
N CYS A 101 -17.18 41.64 9.19
CA CYS A 101 -17.03 41.26 10.60
C CYS A 101 -17.96 40.09 10.94
N CYS A 102 -17.53 38.86 10.64
CA CYS A 102 -18.33 37.66 10.88
C CYS A 102 -18.54 37.40 12.39
N LEU A 103 -19.77 37.57 12.87
CA LEU A 103 -20.22 37.29 14.25
C LEU A 103 -20.54 35.81 14.54
N ASN A 104 -20.20 34.88 13.64
CA ASN A 104 -20.56 33.47 13.80
C ASN A 104 -19.55 32.70 14.69
N CYS A 105 -19.42 33.16 15.94
CA CYS A 105 -18.42 32.68 16.89
C CYS A 105 -18.59 31.19 17.23
N ILE A 106 -19.83 30.70 17.33
CA ILE A 106 -20.13 29.31 17.67
C ILE A 106 -19.66 28.36 16.54
N SER A 107 -19.99 28.67 15.29
CA SER A 107 -19.55 27.87 14.15
C SER A 107 -18.03 27.91 13.99
N ARG A 108 -17.39 29.08 14.20
CA ARG A 108 -15.93 29.21 14.17
C ARG A 108 -15.25 28.38 15.25
N TYR A 109 -15.77 28.42 16.48
CA TYR A 109 -15.28 27.58 17.58
C TYR A 109 -15.37 26.08 17.22
N SER A 110 -16.53 25.64 16.72
CA SER A 110 -16.75 24.24 16.31
C SER A 110 -15.78 23.80 15.21
N ILE A 111 -15.62 24.61 14.16
CA ILE A 111 -14.68 24.34 13.06
C ILE A 111 -13.25 24.30 13.57
N SER A 112 -12.85 25.26 14.39
CA SER A 112 -11.50 25.29 14.96
C SER A 112 -11.20 24.06 15.81
N ARG A 113 -12.18 23.59 16.60
CA ARG A 113 -12.01 22.38 17.41
C ARG A 113 -11.87 21.14 16.54
N ARG A 114 -12.70 21.00 15.51
CA ARG A 114 -12.58 19.93 14.50
C ARG A 114 -11.23 19.98 13.78
N ALA A 115 -10.75 21.18 13.45
CA ALA A 115 -9.47 21.37 12.77
C ALA A 115 -8.29 20.90 13.63
N ILE A 116 -8.28 21.24 14.92
CA ILE A 116 -7.25 20.77 15.85
C ILE A 116 -7.30 19.25 16.02
N ASN A 117 -8.49 18.67 16.17
CA ASN A 117 -8.64 17.21 16.30
C ASN A 117 -8.12 16.49 15.06
N LEU A 118 -8.52 16.93 13.86
CA LEU A 118 -8.02 16.37 12.60
C LEU A 118 -6.51 16.55 12.46
N LEU A 119 -5.95 17.69 12.88
CA LEU A 119 -4.51 17.93 12.83
C LEU A 119 -3.75 16.94 13.72
N ASN A 120 -4.27 16.63 14.91
CA ASN A 120 -3.68 15.64 15.80
C ASN A 120 -3.71 14.24 15.18
N GLU A 121 -4.84 13.84 14.60
CA GLU A 121 -4.99 12.56 13.91
C GLU A 121 -4.04 12.43 12.70
N ILE A 122 -3.92 13.48 11.89
CA ILE A 122 -2.98 13.55 10.76
C ILE A 122 -1.53 13.46 11.24
N THR A 123 -1.20 14.13 12.34
CA THR A 123 0.16 14.09 12.93
C THR A 123 0.49 12.69 13.44
N GLN A 124 -0.47 12.00 14.06
CA GLN A 124 -0.33 10.60 14.46
C GLN A 124 -0.11 9.70 13.25
N LEU A 125 -0.94 9.80 12.21
CA LEU A 125 -0.80 9.03 10.97
C LEU A 125 0.55 9.29 10.30
N LYS A 126 1.05 10.53 10.33
CA LYS A 126 2.39 10.89 9.81
C LYS A 126 3.50 10.18 10.59
N GLY A 127 3.34 9.97 11.89
CA GLY A 127 4.29 9.21 12.73
C GLY A 127 4.21 7.68 12.52
N GLU A 128 3.04 7.17 12.15
CA GLU A 128 2.83 5.74 11.83
C GLU A 128 3.47 5.33 10.49
N GLN A 129 3.69 6.28 9.58
CA GLN A 129 4.28 6.02 8.26
C GLN A 129 5.62 5.27 8.34
N SER A 130 6.45 5.55 9.34
CA SER A 130 7.77 4.92 9.50
C SER A 130 7.70 3.41 9.78
N LYS A 131 6.51 2.89 10.10
CA LYS A 131 6.28 1.49 10.51
C LYS A 131 5.70 0.61 9.40
N VAL A 132 5.29 1.23 8.29
CA VAL A 132 4.71 0.51 7.15
C VAL A 132 5.78 0.29 6.08
N SER A 133 5.89 -0.94 5.60
CA SER A 133 6.88 -1.36 4.62
C SER A 133 6.24 -2.16 3.48
N PHE A 134 7.01 -2.46 2.45
CA PHE A 134 6.63 -3.43 1.43
C PHE A 134 6.94 -4.84 1.93
N ILE A 135 6.14 -5.83 1.51
CA ILE A 135 6.55 -7.24 1.60
C ILE A 135 7.23 -7.58 0.27
N GLU A 136 8.52 -7.89 0.31
CA GLU A 136 9.12 -8.68 -0.76
C GLU A 136 8.52 -10.07 -0.69
N GLN A 137 7.55 -10.36 -1.56
CA GLN A 137 7.41 -11.73 -2.00
C GLN A 137 8.67 -12.02 -2.80
N HIS A 138 9.65 -12.66 -2.17
CA HIS A 138 10.67 -13.34 -2.93
C HIS A 138 9.95 -14.41 -3.75
N PRO A 139 9.87 -14.30 -5.09
CA PRO A 139 9.61 -15.50 -5.86
C PRO A 139 10.69 -16.54 -5.47
N PRO A 140 10.38 -17.84 -5.54
CA PRO A 140 11.36 -18.90 -5.35
C PRO A 140 12.63 -18.50 -6.07
N LYS A 141 13.76 -18.41 -5.35
CA LYS A 141 15.06 -18.22 -6.01
C LYS A 141 15.13 -19.28 -7.12
N PRO A 142 15.32 -18.90 -8.40
CA PRO A 142 15.57 -19.87 -9.44
C PRO A 142 16.75 -20.71 -8.98
N VAL A 143 16.51 -22.01 -8.74
CA VAL A 143 17.58 -22.96 -8.43
C VAL A 143 18.65 -22.79 -9.52
N PRO A 144 19.94 -22.61 -9.17
CA PRO A 144 20.98 -22.27 -10.12
C PRO A 144 20.95 -23.21 -11.32
N GLU A 145 21.05 -22.63 -12.52
CA GLU A 145 21.07 -23.34 -13.79
C GLU A 145 22.11 -24.45 -13.76
N SER A 146 21.67 -25.70 -13.59
CA SER A 146 22.57 -26.83 -13.78
C SER A 146 22.74 -27.03 -15.29
N HIS A 147 23.86 -26.53 -15.81
CA HIS A 147 24.56 -26.92 -17.04
C HIS A 147 23.68 -27.23 -18.26
N ARG A 148 23.75 -26.36 -19.28
CA ARG A 148 23.24 -26.63 -20.63
C ARG A 148 23.77 -27.99 -21.12
N ILE A 149 22.91 -28.99 -21.17
CA ILE A 149 23.19 -30.25 -21.88
C ILE A 149 22.95 -29.97 -23.36
N VAL A 150 23.95 -29.39 -24.04
CA VAL A 150 23.95 -29.24 -25.49
C VAL A 150 24.41 -30.58 -26.09
N GLY A 151 23.59 -31.20 -26.95
CA GLY A 151 24.04 -32.36 -27.74
C GLY A 151 23.02 -33.47 -28.04
N GLN A 152 21.77 -33.37 -27.59
CA GLN A 152 20.74 -34.35 -27.97
C GLN A 152 19.60 -33.66 -28.70
N LYS A 153 19.36 -34.06 -29.97
CA LYS A 153 18.16 -33.73 -30.74
C LYS A 153 16.94 -33.81 -29.81
N ASN A 154 16.24 -32.68 -29.67
CA ASN A 154 15.08 -32.51 -28.82
C ASN A 154 14.06 -33.60 -29.18
N SER A 155 13.96 -34.58 -28.28
CA SER A 155 13.36 -35.89 -28.47
C SER A 155 11.85 -35.81 -28.24
N SER A 156 11.07 -36.49 -29.09
CA SER A 156 9.60 -36.63 -29.09
C SER A 156 8.92 -36.63 -27.71
N ASN A 157 9.58 -37.18 -26.69
CA ASN A 157 9.04 -37.29 -25.33
C ASN A 157 8.83 -35.94 -24.62
N VAL A 158 9.61 -34.90 -24.94
CA VAL A 158 9.38 -33.54 -24.37
C VAL A 158 8.10 -32.94 -24.94
N ASP A 159 7.90 -33.08 -26.25
CA ASP A 159 6.70 -32.57 -26.93
C ASP A 159 5.45 -33.36 -26.51
N ILE A 160 5.58 -34.68 -26.34
CA ILE A 160 4.52 -35.53 -25.77
C ILE A 160 4.17 -35.06 -24.35
N ALA A 161 5.17 -34.86 -23.48
CA ALA A 161 4.92 -34.37 -22.13
C ALA A 161 4.25 -32.99 -22.12
N ARG A 162 4.66 -32.08 -23.02
CA ARG A 162 4.01 -30.77 -23.20
C ARG A 162 2.56 -30.89 -23.62
N SER A 163 2.23 -31.81 -24.53
CA SER A 163 0.85 -32.02 -24.95
C SER A 163 -0.06 -32.46 -23.80
N TYR A 164 0.45 -33.31 -22.89
CA TYR A 164 -0.28 -33.68 -21.68
C TYR A 164 -0.36 -32.55 -20.65
N LEU A 165 0.69 -31.75 -20.50
CA LEU A 165 0.69 -30.60 -19.59
C LEU A 165 -0.27 -29.49 -20.03
N ALA A 166 -0.61 -29.42 -21.31
CA ALA A 166 -1.59 -28.46 -21.84
C ALA A 166 -3.05 -28.90 -21.64
N ASP A 167 -3.31 -30.16 -21.24
CA ASP A 167 -4.66 -30.67 -20.98
C ASP A 167 -4.97 -30.55 -19.48
N GLU A 168 -5.86 -29.62 -19.12
CA GLU A 168 -6.27 -29.37 -17.73
C GLU A 168 -6.88 -30.59 -17.02
N ARG A 169 -7.30 -31.63 -17.76
CA ARG A 169 -7.83 -32.87 -17.19
C ARG A 169 -6.73 -33.80 -16.67
N VAL A 170 -5.48 -33.56 -17.04
CA VAL A 170 -4.33 -34.38 -16.63
C VAL A 170 -3.72 -33.82 -15.34
N GLY A 171 -3.96 -34.52 -14.21
CA GLY A 171 -3.42 -34.11 -12.91
C GLY A 171 -2.02 -34.66 -12.59
N ILE A 172 -1.62 -35.81 -13.15
CA ILE A 172 -0.35 -36.48 -12.82
C ILE A 172 0.24 -37.12 -14.08
N ILE A 173 1.55 -36.90 -14.31
CA ILE A 173 2.32 -37.55 -15.38
C ILE A 173 3.40 -38.43 -14.75
N GLY A 174 3.37 -39.73 -15.05
CA GLY A 174 4.40 -40.69 -14.65
C GLY A 174 5.44 -40.91 -15.73
N ILE A 175 6.73 -40.88 -15.38
CA ILE A 175 7.84 -41.26 -16.27
C ILE A 175 8.50 -42.53 -15.71
N TRP A 176 8.42 -43.64 -16.44
CA TRP A 176 8.97 -44.94 -16.03
C TRP A 176 10.00 -45.48 -17.03
N GLY A 177 10.76 -46.50 -16.61
CA GLY A 177 11.78 -47.16 -17.43
C GLY A 177 12.98 -47.65 -16.62
N MET A 178 13.88 -48.39 -17.27
CA MET A 178 15.09 -48.94 -16.66
C MET A 178 15.96 -47.86 -15.98
N GLY A 179 16.82 -48.27 -15.04
CA GLY A 179 17.83 -47.39 -14.45
C GLY A 179 18.77 -46.82 -15.52
N GLY A 180 19.25 -45.59 -15.35
CA GLY A 180 20.25 -44.98 -16.25
C GLY A 180 19.73 -44.44 -17.59
N VAL A 181 18.50 -44.71 -18.00
CA VAL A 181 17.94 -44.26 -19.30
C VAL A 181 17.67 -42.74 -19.40
N GLY A 182 17.98 -41.98 -18.35
CA GLY A 182 17.85 -40.51 -18.37
C GLY A 182 16.45 -39.97 -18.03
N LYS A 183 15.63 -40.69 -17.24
CA LYS A 183 14.31 -40.21 -16.78
C LYS A 183 14.38 -38.85 -16.09
N THR A 184 15.29 -38.71 -15.12
CA THR A 184 15.54 -37.44 -14.42
C THR A 184 16.07 -36.36 -15.38
N THR A 185 16.86 -36.76 -16.38
CA THR A 185 17.33 -35.86 -17.44
C THR A 185 16.17 -35.35 -18.30
N LEU A 186 15.21 -36.21 -18.65
CA LEU A 186 13.99 -35.82 -19.36
C LEU A 186 13.16 -34.83 -18.54
N LEU A 187 12.98 -35.08 -17.24
CA LEU A 187 12.27 -34.16 -16.35
C LEU A 187 12.93 -32.77 -16.30
N LYS A 188 14.27 -32.71 -16.27
CA LYS A 188 15.03 -31.45 -16.35
C LYS A 188 14.81 -30.73 -17.69
N LYS A 189 14.79 -31.46 -18.82
CA LYS A 189 14.49 -30.88 -20.14
C LYS A 189 13.06 -30.34 -20.22
N ILE A 190 12.08 -31.05 -19.66
CA ILE A 190 10.69 -30.58 -19.58
C ILE A 190 10.63 -29.28 -18.78
N ARG A 191 11.24 -29.22 -17.59
CA ARG A 191 11.32 -27.98 -16.80
C ARG A 191 11.87 -26.82 -17.62
N GLN A 192 13.03 -27.01 -18.28
CA GLN A 192 13.65 -25.96 -19.09
C GLN A 192 12.72 -25.49 -20.22
N SER A 193 11.99 -26.42 -20.82
CA SER A 193 11.02 -26.10 -21.88
C SER A 193 9.82 -25.28 -21.36
N LEU A 194 9.48 -25.37 -20.08
CA LEU A 194 8.42 -24.56 -19.47
C LEU A 194 8.92 -23.18 -19.05
N SER A 195 10.20 -23.04 -18.71
CA SER A 195 10.82 -21.80 -18.18
C SER A 195 11.06 -20.69 -19.22
N GLY A 196 10.28 -20.64 -20.30
CA GLY A 196 10.37 -19.60 -21.32
C GLY A 196 9.18 -19.53 -22.28
N ASP A 197 8.14 -20.32 -22.05
CA ASP A 197 6.99 -20.45 -22.94
C ASP A 197 5.76 -19.83 -22.26
N ALA A 198 5.54 -18.54 -22.49
CA ALA A 198 4.44 -17.77 -21.88
C ALA A 198 3.04 -18.30 -22.24
N ASN A 199 2.95 -19.20 -23.24
CA ASN A 199 1.70 -19.71 -23.79
C ASN A 199 1.22 -21.02 -23.12
N MET A 200 1.96 -21.59 -22.16
CA MET A 200 1.56 -22.86 -21.49
C MET A 200 0.69 -22.68 -20.24
N GLY A 201 0.35 -21.45 -19.84
CA GLY A 201 -0.59 -21.20 -18.73
C GLY A 201 -0.04 -21.45 -17.32
N PHE A 202 1.24 -21.82 -17.18
CA PHE A 202 1.89 -21.99 -15.87
C PHE A 202 2.54 -20.69 -15.42
N ASN A 203 2.02 -20.09 -14.34
CA ASN A 203 2.63 -18.91 -13.72
C ASN A 203 3.93 -19.25 -12.98
N HIS A 204 4.01 -20.45 -12.40
CA HIS A 204 5.16 -20.92 -11.62
C HIS A 204 5.42 -22.41 -11.87
N VAL A 205 6.69 -22.81 -11.93
CA VAL A 205 7.12 -24.20 -12.09
C VAL A 205 8.09 -24.54 -10.96
N LEU A 206 7.63 -25.38 -10.03
CA LEU A 206 8.45 -25.87 -8.92
C LEU A 206 9.11 -27.19 -9.29
N PHE A 207 10.40 -27.34 -8.96
CA PHE A 207 11.14 -28.57 -9.16
C PHE A 207 11.69 -29.05 -7.82
N ILE A 208 11.03 -30.07 -7.25
CA ILE A 208 11.31 -30.57 -5.90
C ILE A 208 11.75 -32.03 -6.01
N GLU A 209 12.88 -32.36 -5.39
CA GLU A 209 13.37 -33.73 -5.29
C GLU A 209 12.95 -34.31 -3.93
N ALA A 210 12.15 -35.37 -3.97
CA ALA A 210 11.67 -36.06 -2.78
C ALA A 210 12.26 -37.47 -2.74
N SER A 211 12.98 -37.79 -1.66
CA SER A 211 13.34 -39.18 -1.34
C SER A 211 12.12 -39.91 -0.77
N LYS A 212 12.12 -41.24 -0.81
CA LYS A 212 11.08 -42.06 -0.17
C LYS A 212 10.93 -41.79 1.33
N ASP A 213 12.00 -41.39 1.99
CA ASP A 213 12.06 -41.17 3.44
C ASP A 213 11.66 -39.74 3.86
N ILE A 214 11.27 -38.88 2.91
CA ILE A 214 10.92 -37.49 3.24
C ILE A 214 9.61 -37.44 4.02
N GLN A 215 9.62 -36.71 5.14
CA GLN A 215 8.41 -36.46 5.92
C GLN A 215 7.49 -35.50 5.15
N PRO A 216 6.16 -35.73 5.12
CA PRO A 216 5.22 -34.85 4.39
C PRO A 216 5.31 -33.38 4.81
N GLU A 217 5.59 -33.11 6.09
CA GLU A 217 5.79 -31.75 6.58
C GLU A 217 7.03 -31.07 6.00
N GLU A 218 8.12 -31.83 5.80
CA GLU A 218 9.35 -31.30 5.21
C GLU A 218 9.13 -31.01 3.73
N LEU A 219 8.43 -31.89 3.02
CA LEU A 219 8.04 -31.65 1.63
C LEU A 219 7.14 -30.40 1.51
N ARG A 220 6.16 -30.25 2.42
CA ARG A 220 5.30 -29.06 2.46
C ARG A 220 6.09 -27.79 2.74
N LYS A 221 7.07 -27.82 3.64
CA LYS A 221 7.99 -26.70 3.88
C LYS A 221 8.81 -26.35 2.64
N GLN A 222 9.27 -27.35 1.88
CA GLN A 222 10.00 -27.11 0.63
C GLN A 222 9.11 -26.49 -0.45
N ILE A 223 7.84 -26.90 -0.55
CA ILE A 223 6.86 -26.27 -1.43
C ILE A 223 6.61 -24.81 -1.03
N LEU A 224 6.47 -24.53 0.28
CA LEU A 224 6.17 -23.18 0.79
C LEU A 224 7.38 -22.23 0.77
N LYS A 225 8.61 -22.76 0.76
CA LYS A 225 9.86 -21.99 0.63
C LYS A 225 10.22 -21.70 -0.83
N GLY A 226 9.66 -22.48 -1.75
CA GLY A 226 9.78 -22.28 -3.18
C GLY A 226 8.77 -21.24 -3.60
#